data_AF-A0A7X2IIE6-F1
#
_entry.id   AF-A0A7X2IIE6-F1
#
_cell.length_a   1.000
_cell.length_b   1.000
_cell.length_c   1.000
_cell.angle_alpha   90.00
_cell.angle_beta   90.00
_cell.angle_gamma   90.00
#
_symmetry.space_group_name_H-M   'P 1'
#
loop_
_entity.id
_entity.type
_entity.pdbx_description
1 polymer ?
#
loop_
_entity_poly.entity_id
_entity_poly.type
_entity_poly.pdbx_seq_one_letter_code
_entity_poly.pdbx_strand_id
1 'polypeptide(L)'
;METPNIKANGPAYEKGEHRYGVPLDYVADKLSNAILALNALASARPELASELHQAMHYQLVAFLGLNNMLGAANDRELPVRILRGTHEDAERWIQLVLEQGDVMGVHQAN
;
A
#
# COMPACT_ATOMS: atom_id res chain seq x y z
N MET A 1 2.40 11.59 -14.86
CA MET A 1 1.73 10.51 -14.11
C MET A 1 0.66 11.16 -13.27
N GLU A 2 -0.61 10.83 -13.49
CA GLU A 2 -1.70 11.37 -12.66
C GLU A 2 -1.53 10.91 -11.20
N THR A 3 -1.73 11.81 -10.25
CA THR A 3 -1.57 11.53 -8.83
C THR A 3 -2.61 10.49 -8.40
N PRO A 4 -2.20 9.33 -7.86
CA PRO A 4 -3.16 8.30 -7.47
C PRO A 4 -4.11 8.83 -6.39
N ASN A 5 -5.39 8.46 -6.52
CA ASN A 5 -6.46 8.87 -5.62
C ASN A 5 -6.27 8.19 -4.26
N ILE A 6 -5.88 8.97 -3.25
CA ILE A 6 -5.54 8.46 -1.93
C ILE A 6 -6.61 8.91 -0.95
N LYS A 7 -7.34 7.93 -0.41
CA LYS A 7 -8.47 8.14 0.49
C LYS A 7 -8.29 7.24 1.71
N ALA A 8 -8.38 7.84 2.88
CA ALA A 8 -8.41 7.10 4.12
C ALA A 8 -9.71 6.30 4.30
N ASN A 9 -9.71 5.46 5.33
CA ASN A 9 -10.91 4.80 5.82
C ASN A 9 -11.95 5.87 6.22
N GLY A 10 -13.18 5.74 5.72
CA GLY A 10 -14.32 6.49 6.28
C GLY A 10 -14.69 5.96 7.68
N PRO A 11 -15.67 6.57 8.38
CA PRO A 11 -16.04 6.26 9.78
C PRO A 11 -16.62 4.85 10.01
N ALA A 12 -16.58 3.97 9.00
CA ALA A 12 -17.22 2.65 9.02
C ALA A 12 -16.35 1.53 9.61
N TYR A 13 -15.07 1.77 9.89
CA TYR A 13 -14.12 0.76 10.37
C TYR A 13 -13.42 1.20 11.65
N GLU A 14 -14.16 1.30 12.75
CA GLU A 14 -13.59 1.56 14.08
C GLU A 14 -13.77 0.31 14.95
N LYS A 15 -12.75 -0.54 14.96
CA LYS A 15 -12.63 -1.64 15.93
C LYS A 15 -11.26 -1.53 16.61
N GLY A 16 -11.26 -1.14 17.89
CA GLY A 16 -10.04 -1.10 18.69
C GLY A 16 -9.56 -2.52 19.01
N GLU A 17 -8.27 -2.79 18.77
CA GLU A 17 -7.62 -4.06 19.10
C GLU A 17 -6.29 -3.78 19.81
N HIS A 18 -6.10 -4.35 21.01
CA HIS A 18 -4.80 -4.36 21.67
C HIS A 18 -3.91 -5.43 21.05
N ARG A 19 -2.76 -5.03 20.51
CA ARG A 19 -1.78 -5.92 19.87
C ARG A 19 -0.56 -6.11 20.78
N TYR A 20 -0.18 -7.37 20.99
CA TYR A 20 1.07 -7.77 21.68
C TYR A 20 2.01 -8.48 20.69
N GLY A 21 2.26 -7.84 19.54
CA GLY A 21 3.01 -8.42 18.42
C GLY A 21 4.14 -7.51 17.92
N VAL A 22 4.74 -7.88 16.78
CA VAL A 22 5.76 -7.06 16.11
C VAL A 22 5.25 -5.64 15.85
N PRO A 23 6.14 -4.61 15.93
CA PRO A 23 5.75 -3.23 15.63
C PRO A 23 5.09 -3.10 14.25
N LEU A 24 4.05 -2.27 14.14
CA LEU A 24 3.33 -2.11 12.87
C LEU A 24 4.22 -1.49 11.80
N ASP A 25 5.14 -0.60 12.16
CA ASP A 25 6.11 -0.01 11.23
C ASP A 25 7.02 -1.07 10.61
N TYR A 26 7.37 -2.10 11.37
CA TYR A 26 8.12 -3.24 10.85
C TYR A 26 7.30 -4.02 9.82
N VAL A 27 6.02 -4.24 10.08
CA VAL A 27 5.12 -4.90 9.12
C VAL A 27 4.91 -4.04 7.87
N ALA A 28 4.78 -2.72 8.02
CA ALA A 28 4.67 -1.78 6.93
C ALA A 28 5.92 -1.83 6.04
N ASP A 29 7.12 -1.78 6.62
CA ASP A 29 8.39 -1.93 5.90
C ASP A 29 8.44 -3.24 5.09
N LYS A 30 8.02 -4.37 5.65
CA LYS A 30 8.02 -5.65 4.90
C LYS A 30 7.01 -5.68 3.77
N LEU A 31 5.83 -5.08 3.96
CA LEU A 31 4.85 -4.96 2.88
C LEU A 31 5.34 -4.02 1.77
N SER A 32 5.97 -2.88 2.13
CA SER A 32 6.62 -1.98 1.17
C SER A 32 7.67 -2.70 0.33
N ASN A 33 8.57 -3.45 0.97
CA ASN A 33 9.59 -4.22 0.28
C ASN A 33 8.99 -5.30 -0.65
N ALA A 34 7.90 -5.95 -0.25
CA ALA A 34 7.22 -6.95 -1.09
C ALA A 34 6.62 -6.31 -2.35
N ILE A 35 5.99 -5.13 -2.22
CA ILE A 35 5.45 -4.36 -3.34
C ILE A 35 6.57 -3.99 -4.32
N LEU A 36 7.69 -3.46 -3.81
CA LEU A 36 8.85 -3.09 -4.62
C LEU A 36 9.47 -4.31 -5.32
N ALA A 37 9.54 -5.46 -4.65
CA ALA A 37 10.03 -6.70 -5.25
C ALA A 37 9.16 -7.17 -6.42
N LEU A 38 7.82 -7.07 -6.29
CA LEU A 38 6.91 -7.41 -7.39
C LEU A 38 7.00 -6.41 -8.56
N ASN A 39 7.12 -5.11 -8.28
CA ASN A 39 7.37 -4.09 -9.31
C ASN A 39 8.68 -4.37 -10.06
N ALA A 40 9.77 -4.68 -9.34
CA ALA A 40 11.06 -4.99 -9.96
C ALA A 40 10.98 -6.26 -10.82
N LEU A 41 10.27 -7.30 -10.35
CA LEU A 41 10.06 -8.53 -11.11
C LEU A 41 9.23 -8.28 -12.38
N ALA A 42 8.15 -7.50 -12.28
CA ALA A 42 7.33 -7.13 -13.43
C ALA A 42 8.10 -6.27 -14.45
N SER A 43 8.99 -5.39 -13.97
CA SER A 43 9.88 -4.60 -14.83
C SER A 43 10.90 -5.48 -15.56
N ALA A 44 11.48 -6.46 -14.86
CA ALA A 44 12.44 -7.40 -15.44
C ALA A 44 11.78 -8.43 -16.38
N ARG A 45 10.52 -8.79 -16.12
CA ARG A 45 9.74 -9.78 -16.87
C ARG A 45 8.31 -9.28 -17.12
N PRO A 46 8.11 -8.36 -18.09
CA PRO A 46 6.81 -7.75 -18.37
C PRO A 46 5.71 -8.75 -18.73
N GLU A 47 6.09 -9.91 -19.28
CA GLU A 47 5.19 -11.01 -19.62
C GLU A 47 4.48 -11.59 -18.40
N LEU A 48 5.07 -11.46 -17.19
CA LEU A 48 4.48 -11.97 -15.94
C LEU A 48 3.52 -10.98 -15.27
N ALA A 49 3.37 -9.76 -15.79
CA ALA A 49 2.62 -8.72 -15.09
C ALA A 49 1.15 -9.11 -14.82
N SER A 50 0.55 -9.95 -15.69
CA SER A 50 -0.81 -10.46 -15.50
C SER A 50 -0.88 -11.45 -14.33
N GLU A 51 0.07 -12.38 -14.24
CA GLU A 51 0.17 -13.40 -13.20
C GLU A 51 0.48 -12.77 -11.83
N LEU A 52 1.25 -11.68 -11.81
CA LEU A 52 1.60 -10.95 -10.58
C LEU A 52 0.46 -10.06 -10.06
N HIS A 53 -0.56 -9.78 -10.87
CA HIS A 53 -1.63 -8.85 -10.55
C HIS A 53 -2.31 -9.16 -9.21
N GLN A 54 -2.69 -10.42 -8.98
CA GLN A 54 -3.42 -10.79 -7.78
C GLN A 54 -2.54 -10.72 -6.52
N ALA A 55 -1.26 -11.08 -6.64
CA ALA A 55 -0.30 -10.94 -5.54
C ALA A 55 -0.08 -9.46 -5.17
N MET A 56 0.10 -8.60 -6.17
CA MET A 56 0.20 -7.15 -5.98
C MET A 56 -1.07 -6.59 -5.33
N HIS A 57 -2.25 -6.98 -5.82
CA HIS A 57 -3.53 -6.50 -5.28
C HIS A 57 -3.66 -6.75 -3.77
N TYR A 58 -3.41 -7.98 -3.31
CA TYR A 58 -3.52 -8.29 -1.88
C TYR A 58 -2.44 -7.63 -1.03
N GLN A 59 -1.22 -7.47 -1.55
CA GLN A 59 -0.16 -6.71 -0.86
C GLN A 59 -0.56 -5.25 -0.69
N LEU A 60 -1.11 -4.61 -1.72
CA LEU A 60 -1.60 -3.23 -1.66
C LEU A 60 -2.75 -3.10 -0.67
N VAL A 61 -3.73 -4.01 -0.68
CA VAL A 61 -4.84 -4.00 0.29
C VAL A 61 -4.33 -4.12 1.72
N ALA A 62 -3.38 -5.02 1.98
CA ALA A 62 -2.79 -5.19 3.32
C ALA A 62 -2.00 -3.94 3.75
N PHE A 63 -1.18 -3.38 2.86
CA PHE A 63 -0.38 -2.19 3.13
C PHE A 63 -1.25 -0.96 3.37
N LEU A 64 -2.28 -0.76 2.55
CA LEU A 64 -3.26 0.30 2.73
C LEU A 64 -4.08 0.11 4.00
N GLY A 65 -4.50 -1.13 4.32
CA GLY A 65 -5.20 -1.46 5.56
C GLY A 65 -4.39 -1.13 6.81
N LEU A 66 -3.11 -1.46 6.81
CA LEU A 66 -2.21 -1.16 7.91
C LEU A 66 -2.04 0.35 8.15
N ASN A 67 -2.07 1.14 7.07
CA ASN A 67 -1.91 2.59 7.10
C ASN A 67 -3.24 3.36 7.12
N ASN A 68 -4.38 2.71 7.38
CA ASN A 68 -5.72 3.33 7.38
C ASN A 68 -6.15 3.97 6.05
N MET A 69 -5.66 3.45 4.92
CA MET A 69 -5.86 3.95 3.56
C MET A 69 -6.66 3.00 2.64
N LEU A 70 -7.53 2.12 3.17
CA LEU A 70 -8.30 1.17 2.34
C LEU A 70 -9.21 1.85 1.32
N GLY A 71 -9.57 3.11 1.53
CA GLY A 71 -10.31 3.89 0.53
C GLY A 71 -9.61 3.92 -0.83
N ALA A 72 -8.28 3.92 -0.85
CA ALA A 72 -7.46 3.85 -2.07
C ALA A 72 -7.49 2.46 -2.76
N ALA A 73 -7.83 1.39 -2.03
CA ALA A 73 -7.91 0.04 -2.60
C ALA A 73 -9.11 -0.16 -3.56
N ASN A 74 -10.06 0.79 -3.59
CA ASN A 74 -11.16 0.79 -4.55
C ASN A 74 -10.71 1.10 -5.99
N ASP A 75 -9.51 1.64 -6.16
CA ASP A 75 -8.92 1.87 -7.47
C ASP A 75 -8.42 0.54 -8.06
N ARG A 76 -9.22 -0.03 -8.97
CA ARG A 76 -8.94 -1.31 -9.62
C ARG A 76 -7.71 -1.29 -10.52
N GLU A 77 -7.28 -0.11 -10.96
CA GLU A 77 -6.11 0.06 -11.82
C GLU A 77 -4.82 0.25 -11.00
N LEU A 78 -4.92 0.48 -9.69
CA LEU A 78 -3.75 0.69 -8.83
C LEU A 78 -2.74 -0.46 -8.92
N PRO A 79 -3.11 -1.76 -8.82
CA PRO A 79 -2.14 -2.84 -8.94
C PRO A 79 -1.41 -2.84 -10.28
N VAL A 80 -2.12 -2.57 -11.37
CA VAL A 80 -1.56 -2.49 -12.72
C VAL A 80 -0.59 -1.32 -12.83
N ARG A 81 -0.94 -0.15 -12.32
CA ARG A 81 -0.06 1.04 -12.33
C ARG A 81 1.21 0.82 -11.52
N ILE A 82 1.12 0.20 -10.34
CA ILE A 82 2.31 -0.10 -9.53
C ILE A 82 3.17 -1.18 -10.19
N LEU A 83 2.58 -2.22 -10.81
CA LEU A 83 3.35 -3.25 -11.51
C LEU A 83 4.06 -2.73 -12.77
N ARG A 84 3.42 -1.83 -13.54
CA ARG A 84 3.94 -1.32 -14.81
C ARG A 84 4.69 0.01 -14.69
N GLY A 85 4.60 0.66 -13.53
CA GLY A 85 5.30 1.91 -13.24
C GLY A 85 6.79 1.68 -13.03
N THR A 86 7.53 2.78 -12.99
CA THR A 86 8.95 2.74 -12.63
C THR A 86 9.14 2.38 -11.15
N HIS A 87 10.34 1.94 -10.80
CA HIS A 87 10.67 1.66 -9.40
C HIS A 87 10.55 2.92 -8.54
N GLU A 88 11.04 4.05 -9.04
CA GLU A 88 10.98 5.34 -8.37
C GLU A 88 9.54 5.81 -8.15
N ASP A 89 8.64 5.52 -9.08
CA ASP A 89 7.22 5.85 -8.93
C ASP A 89 6.54 4.97 -7.89
N ALA A 90 6.90 3.69 -7.80
CA ALA A 90 6.43 2.78 -6.77
C ALA A 90 6.93 3.19 -5.37
N GLU A 91 8.21 3.55 -5.24
CA GLU A 91 8.78 4.07 -4.00
C GLU A 91 8.09 5.36 -3.55
N ARG A 92 7.92 6.31 -4.47
CA ARG A 92 7.23 7.57 -4.18
C ARG A 92 5.79 7.34 -3.72
N TRP A 93 5.10 6.40 -4.34
CA TRP A 93 3.74 6.04 -3.95
C TRP A 93 3.70 5.45 -2.53
N ILE A 94 4.63 4.56 -2.19
CA ILE A 94 4.76 3.98 -0.85
C ILE A 94 4.99 5.08 0.19
N GLN A 95 5.93 5.99 -0.05
CA GLN A 95 6.23 7.09 0.87
C GLN A 95 5.01 7.96 1.13
N LEU A 96 4.26 8.29 0.08
CA LEU A 96 3.07 9.11 0.23
C LEU A 96 1.96 8.39 1.03
N VAL A 97 1.82 7.07 0.93
CA VAL A 97 0.90 6.31 1.78
C VAL A 97 1.34 6.34 3.24
N LEU A 98 2.65 6.20 3.53
CA LEU A 98 3.18 6.27 4.89
C LEU A 98 2.96 7.66 5.50
N GLU A 99 3.27 8.73 4.77
CA GLU A 99 3.07 10.12 5.20
C GLU A 99 1.58 10.42 5.49
N GLN A 100 0.67 10.01 4.60
CA GLN A 100 -0.77 10.27 4.76
C GLN A 100 -1.41 9.37 5.83
N GLY A 101 -0.94 8.14 5.98
CA GLY A 101 -1.37 7.21 7.02
C GLY A 101 -0.97 7.66 8.41
N ASP A 102 0.23 8.23 8.55
CA ASP A 102 0.74 8.81 9.81
C ASP A 102 -0.11 10.03 10.22
N VAL A 103 -0.37 10.97 9.32
CA VAL A 103 -1.20 12.15 9.61
C VAL A 103 -2.64 11.79 10.02
N MET A 104 -3.20 10.72 9.46
CA MET A 104 -4.55 10.22 9.81
C MET A 104 -4.55 9.30 11.04
N GLY A 105 -3.39 8.77 11.45
CA GLY A 105 -3.20 7.92 12.63
C GLY A 105 -2.74 8.68 13.89
N VAL A 106 -2.16 9.88 13.77
CA VAL A 106 -1.48 10.60 14.85
C VAL A 106 -2.36 11.56 15.67
N HIS A 107 -3.70 11.43 15.61
CA HIS A 107 -4.60 12.15 16.53
C HIS A 107 -5.36 11.29 17.54
N GLN A 108 -4.86 10.10 17.88
CA GLN A 108 -5.26 9.39 19.10
C GLN A 108 -4.06 8.83 19.87
N ALA A 109 -3.29 9.75 20.47
CA ALA A 109 -2.47 9.48 21.65
C ALA A 109 -2.35 10.78 22.47
N ASN A 110 -3.39 11.10 23.22
CA ASN A 110 -3.36 11.96 24.41
C ASN A 110 -4.40 11.46 25.40
#